data_AF-A0A0L7LMH8-F1
#
_entry.id   AF-A0A0L7LMH8-F1
#
_cell.length_a   1.000
_cell.length_b   1.000
_cell.length_c   1.000
_cell.angle_alpha   90.00
_cell.angle_beta   90.00
_cell.angle_gamma   90.00
#
_symmetry.space_group_name_H-M   'P 1'
#
loop_
_entity.id
_entity.type
_entity.pdbx_description
1 polymer ?
#
loop_
_entity_poly.entity_id
_entity_poly.type
_entity_poly.pdbx_seq_one_letter_code
_entity_poly.pdbx_strand_id
1 'polypeptide(L)' 'MSEGLNDTDDDQKMAMLRKAFQMFDTTKSGYIDVLKISTILNTMGQLFDDSELQALIVENDPESK' A
#
# COMPACT_ATOMS: atom_id res chain seq x y z
N MET A 1 -5.17 33.25 -6.33
CA MET A 1 -5.12 32.50 -5.06
C MET A 1 -5.40 31.05 -5.43
N SER A 2 -4.37 30.35 -5.88
CA SER A 2 -4.42 29.01 -6.46
C SER A 2 -3.00 28.45 -6.31
N GLU A 3 -2.67 27.24 -5.90
CA GLU A 3 -3.41 26.05 -5.48
C GLU A 3 -2.89 25.64 -4.08
N GLY A 4 -3.78 25.22 -3.19
CA GLY A 4 -3.44 24.65 -1.87
C GLY A 4 -4.15 23.32 -1.62
N LEU A 5 -4.31 22.51 -2.68
CA LEU A 5 -5.17 21.31 -2.70
C LEU A 5 -4.37 20.02 -3.00
N ASN A 6 -3.20 19.82 -2.41
CA ASN A 6 -2.47 18.55 -2.58
C ASN A 6 -2.24 17.78 -1.28
N ASP A 7 -2.28 18.43 -0.12
CA ASP A 7 -1.95 17.77 1.15
C ASP A 7 -3.06 16.80 1.62
N THR A 8 -4.34 17.15 1.39
CA THR A 8 -5.48 16.36 1.85
C THR A 8 -5.70 15.06 1.06
N ASP A 9 -5.36 15.02 -0.23
CA ASP A 9 -5.57 13.84 -1.08
C ASP A 9 -4.58 12.72 -0.72
N ASP A 10 -3.33 13.09 -0.46
CA ASP A 10 -2.28 12.18 -0.01
C ASP A 10 -2.59 11.60 1.37
N ASP A 11 -3.05 12.42 2.32
CA ASP A 11 -3.44 11.95 3.66
C ASP A 11 -4.65 10.98 3.59
N GLN A 12 -5.63 11.27 2.73
CA GLN A 12 -6.77 10.39 2.51
C GLN A 12 -6.36 9.06 1.87
N LYS A 13 -5.48 9.09 0.86
CA LYS A 13 -4.91 7.88 0.25
C LYS A 13 -4.15 7.05 1.28
N MET A 14 -3.31 7.69 2.07
CA MET A 14 -2.52 7.03 3.11
C MET A 14 -3.42 6.39 4.16
N ALA A 15 -4.50 7.06 4.58
CA ALA A 15 -5.50 6.51 5.49
C ALA A 15 -6.20 5.29 4.89
N MET A 16 -6.55 5.31 3.60
CA MET A 16 -7.16 4.16 2.93
C MET A 16 -6.19 2.97 2.82
N LEU A 17 -4.94 3.21 2.44
CA LEU A 17 -3.89 2.18 2.37
C LEU A 17 -3.66 1.55 3.74
N ARG A 18 -3.58 2.36 4.78
CA ARG A 18 -3.38 1.90 6.17
C ARG A 18 -4.58 1.11 6.70
N LYS A 19 -5.79 1.47 6.28
CA LYS A 19 -7.01 0.73 6.62
C LYS A 19 -7.07 -0.61 5.88
N ALA A 20 -6.73 -0.62 4.59
CA ALA A 20 -6.64 -1.85 3.82
C ALA A 20 -5.58 -2.79 4.40
N PHE A 21 -4.38 -2.29 4.70
CA PHE A 21 -3.32 -3.06 5.35
C PHE A 21 -3.81 -3.74 6.65
N GLN A 22 -4.47 -2.98 7.54
CA GLN A 22 -5.03 -3.52 8.78
C GLN A 22 -6.15 -4.55 8.57
N MET A 23 -6.91 -4.48 7.47
CA MET A 23 -7.91 -5.50 7.15
C MET A 23 -7.25 -6.82 6.75
N PHE A 24 -6.08 -6.78 6.11
CA PHE A 24 -5.37 -7.96 5.63
C PHE A 24 -4.38 -8.55 6.65
N ASP A 25 -3.84 -7.71 7.55
CA ASP A 25 -3.08 -8.13 8.74
C ASP A 25 -4.02 -8.57 9.88
N THR A 26 -4.71 -9.68 9.67
CA THR A 26 -5.61 -10.27 10.67
C THR A 26 -4.88 -10.70 11.95
N THR A 27 -3.56 -10.92 11.86
CA THR A 27 -2.70 -11.35 12.95
C THR A 27 -2.14 -10.20 13.79
N LYS A 28 -2.30 -8.94 13.34
CA LYS A 28 -1.62 -7.77 13.92
C LYS A 28 -0.11 -7.97 14.04
N SER A 29 0.47 -8.69 13.08
CA SER A 29 1.91 -8.94 13.04
C SER A 29 2.67 -7.68 12.62
N GLY A 30 2.01 -6.75 11.94
CA GLY A 30 2.65 -5.62 11.26
C GLY A 30 3.19 -5.99 9.87
N TYR A 31 2.95 -7.22 9.40
CA TYR A 31 3.43 -7.74 8.11
C TYR A 31 2.29 -8.43 7.36
N ILE A 32 2.28 -8.29 6.04
CA ILE A 32 1.36 -9.04 5.15
C ILE A 32 2.14 -9.61 3.98
N ASP A 33 1.69 -10.76 3.48
CA ASP A 33 2.27 -11.36 2.28
C ASP A 33 2.19 -10.43 1.07
N VAL A 34 3.21 -10.48 0.21
CA VAL A 34 3.27 -9.77 -1.08
C VAL A 34 2.01 -10.01 -1.92
N LEU A 35 1.50 -11.25 -1.93
CA LEU A 35 0.27 -11.63 -2.63
C LEU A 35 -0.97 -10.87 -2.13
N LYS A 36 -1.01 -10.54 -0.83
CA LYS A 36 -2.10 -9.74 -0.25
C LYS A 36 -1.99 -8.28 -0.65
N ILE A 37 -0.78 -7.75 -0.83
CA ILE A 37 -0.56 -6.37 -1.30
C ILE A 37 -1.13 -6.19 -2.70
N SER A 38 -0.88 -7.13 -3.62
CA SER A 38 -1.50 -7.11 -4.96
C SER A 38 -3.03 -7.05 -4.88
N THR A 39 -3.62 -7.83 -3.97
CA THR A 39 -5.08 -7.83 -3.77
C THR A 39 -5.60 -6.49 -3.23
N ILE A 40 -4.86 -5.85 -2.31
CA ILE A 40 -5.20 -4.53 -1.77
C ILE A 40 -5.18 -3.47 -2.88
N LEU A 41 -4.10 -3.40 -3.65
CA LEU A 41 -3.92 -2.40 -4.70
C LEU A 41 -4.99 -2.56 -5.80
N ASN A 42 -5.27 -3.80 -6.21
CA ASN A 42 -6.35 -4.12 -7.13
C ASN A 42 -7.72 -3.67 -6.59
N THR A 43 -7.99 -3.86 -5.30
CA THR A 43 -9.24 -3.43 -4.65
C THR A 43 -9.39 -1.91 -4.65
N MET A 44 -8.28 -1.18 -4.66
CA MET A 44 -8.23 0.28 -4.76
C MET A 44 -8.25 0.78 -6.22
N GLY A 45 -8.33 -0.13 -7.21
CA GLY A 45 -8.32 0.20 -8.63
C GLY A 45 -6.94 0.52 -9.19
N GLN A 46 -5.86 0.29 -8.42
CA GLN A 46 -4.49 0.42 -8.90
C GLN A 46 -3.97 -0.94 -9.37
N LEU A 47 -3.69 -1.03 -10.68
CA LEU A 47 -3.09 -2.20 -11.30
C LEU A 47 -1.57 -2.06 -11.21
N PHE A 48 -0.93 -3.05 -10.61
CA PHE A 48 0.52 -3.22 -10.62
C PHE A 48 0.84 -4.61 -11.15
N ASP A 49 1.93 -4.72 -11.92
CA ASP A 49 2.49 -6.02 -12.28
C ASP A 49 3.16 -6.66 -11.07
N ASP A 50 3.07 -7.98 -10.94
CA ASP A 50 3.70 -8.74 -9.84
C ASP A 50 5.20 -8.42 -9.72
N SER A 51 5.90 -8.28 -10.85
CA SER A 51 7.33 -7.95 -10.88
C SER A 51 7.63 -6.55 -10.33
N GLU A 52 6.82 -5.55 -10.70
CA GLU A 52 6.97 -4.17 -10.23
C GLU A 52 6.64 -4.08 -8.75
N LEU A 53 5.55 -4.72 -8.32
CA LEU A 53 5.15 -4.76 -6.93
C LEU A 53 6.22 -5.44 -6.07
N GLN A 54 6.76 -6.56 -6.53
CA GLN A 54 7.80 -7.30 -5.83
C GLN A 54 9.10 -6.49 -5.75
N ALA A 55 9.49 -5.79 -6.83
CA ALA A 55 10.63 -4.89 -6.79
C ALA A 55 10.43 -3.76 -5.77
N LEU A 56 9.23 -3.16 -5.74
CA LEU A 56 8.89 -2.07 -4.83
C LEU A 56 8.92 -2.55 -3.37
N ILE A 57 8.42 -3.74 -3.10
CA ILE A 57 8.48 -4.35 -1.76
C ILE A 57 9.91 -4.67 -1.38
N VAL A 58 10.71 -5.30 -2.25
CA VAL A 58 12.11 -5.63 -1.95
C VAL A 58 12.96 -4.38 -1.71
N GLU A 59 12.66 -3.28 -2.41
CA GLU A 59 13.37 -2.00 -2.21
C GLU A 59 12.99 -1.32 -0.89
N ASN A 60 11.72 -1.44 -0.47
CA ASN A 60 11.17 -0.70 0.67
C ASN A 60 11.03 -1.54 1.95
N ASP A 61 11.14 -2.87 1.87
CA ASP A 61 11.07 -3.78 3.00
C ASP A 61 12.48 -4.07 3.54
N PRO A 62 12.85 -3.52 4.71
CA PRO A 62 14.19 -3.68 5.27
C PRO A 62 14.44 -5.08 5.85
N GLU A 63 13.40 -5.91 6.01
CA GLU A 63 13.47 -7.22 6.65
C GLU A 63 13.57 -8.38 5.64
N SER A 64 13.25 -8.14 4.37
CA SER A 64 13.44 -9.07 3.25
C SER A 64 14.92 -9.29 2.86
N LYS A 65 15.90 -8.93 3.71
CA LYS A 65 17.34 -9.05 3.43
C LYS A 65 18.04 -10.11 4.26
#